data_AF-A0A2N3IJ44-F1
#
_entry.id   AF-A0A2N3IJ44-F1
#
_cell.length_a   1.000
_cell.length_b   1.000
_cell.length_c   1.000
_cell.angle_alpha   90.00
_cell.angle_beta   90.00
_cell.angle_gamma   90.00
#
_symmetry.space_group_name_H-M   'P 1'
#
loop_
_entity.id
_entity.type
_entity.pdbx_description
1 polymer ?
#
loop_
_entity_poly.entity_id
_entity_poly.type
_entity_poly.pdbx_seq_one_letter_code
_entity_poly.pdbx_strand_id
1 'polypeptide(L)'
;MLIAIIVGLLLVALFFSKNISEKKPSSASRSYPLVYVGNFSNPQLPEEAKNENKGKSEAYFQKYLQKYFPKQIYTDVALRIGENFYFPDFALINRKHNLFVDIEIDEPYGFRGKSIHTIGSDEPRNAFFVEKGWIVIRFAEEQVIREPLQCCGFIAQTLAKLVKDENLNEIAKNLPHLTLFPKMWNSREAQKMFENRYRDTYLNELN
;
A
#
# COMPACT_ATOMS: atom_id res chain seq x y z
N MET A 1 33.63 -36.68 39.11
CA MET A 1 32.68 -37.36 38.21
C MET A 1 31.87 -36.29 37.48
N LEU A 2 32.49 -35.61 36.52
CA LEU A 2 31.95 -34.38 35.93
C LEU A 2 32.36 -34.23 34.45
N ILE A 3 32.42 -35.34 33.72
CA ILE A 3 32.75 -35.35 32.28
C ILE A 3 31.84 -36.40 31.62
N ALA A 4 30.56 -36.06 31.45
CA ALA A 4 29.64 -36.88 30.64
C ALA A 4 28.42 -36.11 30.11
N ILE A 5 28.08 -34.92 30.64
CA ILE A 5 26.82 -34.24 30.28
C ILE A 5 27.01 -33.18 29.17
N ILE A 6 28.22 -32.70 28.91
CA ILE A 6 28.43 -31.58 27.96
C ILE A 6 28.47 -32.03 26.49
N VAL A 7 28.76 -33.30 26.19
CA VAL A 7 28.88 -33.77 24.80
C VAL A 7 27.51 -34.00 24.13
N GLY A 8 26.44 -34.20 24.92
CA GLY A 8 25.09 -34.44 24.38
C GLY A 8 24.36 -33.18 23.89
N LEU A 9 24.67 -32.00 24.44
CA LEU A 9 24.00 -30.75 24.07
C LEU A 9 24.61 -30.07 22.82
N LEU A 10 25.90 -30.29 22.54
CA LEU A 10 26.53 -29.77 21.33
C LEU A 10 26.14 -30.52 20.05
N LEU A 11 25.79 -31.81 20.15
CA LEU A 11 25.41 -32.61 18.98
C LEU A 11 23.97 -32.36 18.52
N VAL A 12 23.08 -31.87 19.38
CA VAL A 12 21.73 -31.46 18.98
C VAL A 12 21.74 -30.07 18.31
N ALA A 13 22.68 -29.19 18.67
CA ALA A 13 22.82 -27.87 18.09
C ALA A 13 23.41 -27.87 16.66
N LEU A 14 24.09 -28.95 16.24
CA LEU A 14 24.70 -29.05 14.91
C LEU A 14 23.82 -29.76 13.86
N PHE A 15 22.66 -30.30 14.24
CA PHE A 15 21.72 -30.95 13.31
C PHE A 15 20.52 -30.09 12.89
N PHE A 16 20.39 -28.86 13.41
CA PHE A 16 19.37 -27.91 12.96
C PHE A 16 19.87 -26.84 11.98
N SER A 17 21.12 -26.92 11.53
CA SER A 17 21.63 -26.06 10.44
C SER A 17 21.60 -26.81 9.10
N LYS A 18 20.43 -27.32 8.72
CA LYS A 18 20.19 -27.85 7.38
C LYS A 18 19.13 -27.02 6.69
N ASN A 19 19.60 -26.04 5.93
CA ASN A 19 18.96 -25.46 4.76
C ASN A 19 17.48 -25.08 4.94
N ILE A 20 17.21 -24.07 5.76
CA ILE A 20 16.20 -23.11 5.34
C ILE A 20 16.89 -22.29 4.25
N SER A 21 16.78 -22.75 3.01
CA SER A 21 16.91 -21.86 1.87
C SER A 21 15.95 -20.71 2.18
N GLU A 22 16.50 -19.53 2.48
CA GLU A 22 15.78 -18.28 2.32
C GLU A 22 15.33 -18.27 0.86
N LYS A 23 14.14 -18.80 0.61
CA LYS A 23 13.44 -18.53 -0.63
C LYS A 23 13.16 -17.04 -0.55
N LYS A 24 14.03 -16.24 -1.19
CA LYS A 24 13.62 -14.93 -1.71
C LYS A 24 12.22 -15.15 -2.28
N PRO A 25 11.20 -14.41 -1.82
CA PRO A 25 9.86 -14.60 -2.32
C PRO A 25 9.96 -14.55 -3.84
N SER A 26 9.51 -15.63 -4.49
CA SER A 26 9.51 -15.71 -5.94
C SER A 26 8.87 -14.45 -6.48
N SER A 27 9.39 -13.93 -7.60
CA SER A 27 8.81 -12.87 -8.43
C SER A 27 7.44 -13.24 -9.01
N ALA A 28 6.56 -13.82 -8.20
CA ALA A 28 5.18 -14.10 -8.53
C ALA A 28 4.53 -12.75 -8.85
N SER A 29 4.03 -12.65 -10.08
CA SER A 29 3.24 -11.54 -10.60
C SER A 29 2.20 -11.09 -9.56
N ARG A 30 2.50 -10.04 -8.78
CA ARG A 30 1.52 -9.39 -7.90
C ARG A 30 0.58 -8.56 -8.76
N SER A 31 -0.70 -8.52 -8.40
CA SER A 31 -1.70 -7.66 -9.02
C SER A 31 -2.21 -6.65 -8.00
N TYR A 32 -2.57 -5.46 -8.47
CA TYR A 32 -3.23 -4.46 -7.65
C TYR A 32 -4.68 -4.87 -7.33
N PRO A 33 -5.26 -4.39 -6.21
CA PRO A 33 -4.63 -3.54 -5.19
C PRO A 33 -3.62 -4.33 -4.34
N LEU A 34 -2.56 -3.65 -3.90
CA LEU A 34 -1.55 -4.20 -3.00
C LEU A 34 -1.88 -3.80 -1.57
N VAL A 35 -1.73 -4.72 -0.63
CA VAL A 35 -2.00 -4.46 0.79
C VAL A 35 -0.84 -4.97 1.63
N TYR A 36 -0.32 -4.10 2.49
CA TYR A 36 0.73 -4.43 3.45
C TYR A 36 0.24 -4.09 4.86
N VAL A 37 0.29 -5.09 5.75
CA VAL A 37 -0.17 -4.98 7.13
C VAL A 37 0.91 -5.56 8.03
N GLY A 38 1.30 -4.78 9.04
CA GLY A 38 2.16 -5.24 10.15
C GLY A 38 1.45 -5.06 11.48
N ASN A 39 2.23 -4.85 12.54
CA ASN A 39 1.67 -4.51 13.84
C ASN A 39 1.23 -3.04 13.86
N PHE A 40 -0.08 -2.80 13.88
CA PHE A 40 -0.69 -1.47 13.91
C PHE A 40 -1.24 -1.07 15.29
N SER A 41 -0.90 -1.78 16.37
CA SER A 41 -1.45 -1.48 17.70
C SER A 41 -0.97 -0.13 18.28
N ASN A 42 0.21 0.34 17.87
CA ASN A 42 0.78 1.62 18.31
C ASN A 42 1.40 2.38 17.12
N PRO A 43 0.56 2.94 16.23
CA PRO A 43 1.02 3.64 15.05
C PRO A 43 1.72 4.96 15.42
N GLN A 44 2.80 5.27 14.73
CA GLN A 44 3.43 6.58 14.82
C GLN A 44 2.48 7.64 14.26
N LEU A 45 2.25 8.71 15.04
CA LEU A 45 1.46 9.84 14.57
C LEU A 45 2.21 10.58 13.46
N PRO A 46 1.51 11.03 12.40
CA PRO A 46 2.14 11.84 11.37
C PRO A 46 2.37 13.27 11.85
N GLU A 47 3.30 13.94 11.17
CA GLU A 47 3.52 15.38 11.29
C GLU A 47 2.68 16.11 10.23
N GLU A 48 2.17 17.30 10.56
CA GLU A 48 1.57 18.20 9.57
C GLU A 48 2.68 18.75 8.68
N ALA A 49 2.56 18.52 7.38
CA ALA A 49 3.52 18.97 6.38
C ALA A 49 2.78 19.18 5.05
N LYS A 50 2.97 20.33 4.42
CA LYS A 50 2.28 20.65 3.16
C LYS A 50 2.79 19.75 2.03
N ASN A 51 1.86 19.11 1.33
CA ASN A 51 2.16 18.39 0.10
C ASN A 51 1.69 19.20 -1.11
N GLU A 52 2.63 19.78 -1.84
CA GLU A 52 2.35 20.62 -3.02
C GLU A 52 2.17 19.80 -4.30
N ASN A 53 2.49 18.50 -4.27
CA ASN A 53 2.36 17.61 -5.42
C ASN A 53 1.02 16.89 -5.35
N LYS A 54 0.00 17.43 -6.03
CA LYS A 54 -1.29 16.76 -6.23
C LYS A 54 -1.56 16.61 -7.72
N GLY A 55 -1.56 15.37 -8.21
CA GLY A 55 -1.93 15.05 -9.57
C GLY A 55 -3.45 15.08 -9.81
N LYS A 56 -3.83 14.88 -11.08
CA LYS A 56 -5.24 14.91 -11.50
C LYS A 56 -6.04 13.73 -10.93
N SER A 57 -5.42 12.57 -10.84
CA SER A 57 -6.06 11.33 -10.40
C SER A 57 -6.34 11.37 -8.90
N GLU A 58 -5.43 11.96 -8.13
CA GLU A 58 -5.58 12.25 -6.71
C GLU A 58 -6.75 13.19 -6.48
N ALA A 59 -6.80 14.32 -7.19
CA ALA A 59 -7.92 15.26 -7.07
C ALA A 59 -9.26 14.59 -7.43
N TYR A 60 -9.28 13.75 -8.46
CA TYR A 60 -10.47 12.98 -8.83
C TYR A 60 -10.88 11.98 -7.74
N PHE A 61 -9.94 11.23 -7.16
CA PHE A 61 -10.25 10.18 -6.19
C PHE A 61 -10.62 10.74 -4.82
N GLN A 62 -10.01 11.86 -4.43
CA GLN A 62 -10.22 12.50 -3.14
C GLN A 62 -11.71 12.72 -2.84
N LYS A 63 -12.52 13.10 -3.83
CA LYS A 63 -13.98 13.31 -3.65
C LYS A 63 -14.72 12.01 -3.27
N TYR A 64 -14.27 10.87 -3.77
CA TYR A 64 -14.84 9.56 -3.42
C TYR A 64 -14.39 9.15 -2.02
N LEU A 65 -13.10 9.26 -1.72
CA LEU A 65 -12.58 8.97 -0.40
C LEU A 65 -13.27 9.82 0.68
N GLN A 66 -13.43 11.13 0.46
CA GLN A 66 -14.10 12.02 1.40
C GLN A 66 -15.60 11.73 1.56
N LYS A 67 -16.27 11.24 0.51
CA LYS A 67 -17.67 10.82 0.59
C LYS A 67 -17.87 9.61 1.52
N TYR A 68 -16.98 8.62 1.45
CA TYR A 68 -17.14 7.36 2.19
C TYR A 68 -16.37 7.31 3.52
N PHE A 69 -15.34 8.14 3.67
CA PHE A 69 -14.53 8.26 4.89
C PHE A 69 -14.51 9.72 5.37
N PRO A 70 -15.69 10.31 5.70
CA PRO A 70 -15.79 11.72 6.02
C PRO A 70 -14.93 12.07 7.22
N LYS A 71 -14.19 13.18 7.10
CA LYS A 71 -13.26 13.72 8.13
C LYS A 71 -12.12 12.77 8.53
N GLN A 72 -11.83 11.75 7.73
CA GLN A 72 -10.74 10.80 7.99
C GLN A 72 -9.63 10.87 6.94
N ILE A 73 -9.80 11.65 5.86
CA ILE A 73 -8.86 11.74 4.74
C ILE A 73 -8.02 13.01 4.85
N TYR A 74 -6.70 12.84 4.82
CA TYR A 74 -5.70 13.90 4.95
C TYR A 74 -4.68 13.81 3.82
N THR A 75 -4.25 14.96 3.29
CA THR A 75 -3.26 15.05 2.21
C THR A 75 -2.00 15.82 2.60
N ASP A 76 -2.02 16.50 3.74
CA ASP A 76 -0.97 17.42 4.19
C ASP A 76 -0.38 16.93 5.52
N VAL A 77 -0.08 15.63 5.54
CA VAL A 77 0.53 14.92 6.67
C VAL A 77 1.60 13.96 6.16
N ALA A 78 2.64 13.71 6.95
CA ALA A 78 3.75 12.86 6.54
C ALA A 78 4.41 12.14 7.72
N LEU A 79 5.20 11.11 7.41
CA LEU A 79 6.12 10.51 8.37
C LEU A 79 7.54 10.97 8.08
N ARG A 80 8.24 11.44 9.12
CA ARG A 80 9.62 11.90 9.02
C ARG A 80 10.61 10.73 8.86
N ILE A 81 11.54 10.88 7.92
CA ILE A 81 12.64 9.95 7.65
C ILE A 81 13.96 10.74 7.57
N GLY A 82 14.70 10.78 8.69
CA GLY A 82 15.85 11.67 8.85
C GLY A 82 15.43 13.13 8.74
N GLU A 83 16.10 13.88 7.85
CA GLU A 83 15.76 15.29 7.54
C GLU A 83 14.66 15.44 6.47
N ASN A 84 14.16 14.33 5.92
CA ASN A 84 13.14 14.30 4.87
C ASN A 84 11.81 13.73 5.38
N PHE A 85 10.83 13.65 4.49
CA PHE A 85 9.51 13.09 4.75
C PHE A 85 9.10 12.09 3.68
N TYR A 86 8.32 11.09 4.10
CA TYR A 86 7.48 10.33 3.19
C TYR A 86 6.03 10.81 3.32
N PHE A 87 5.52 11.32 2.21
CA PHE A 87 4.14 11.76 2.06
C PHE A 87 3.32 10.63 1.45
N PRO A 88 2.19 10.25 2.06
CA PRO A 88 1.17 9.44 1.41
C PRO A 88 0.42 10.30 0.37
N ASP A 89 -0.13 9.68 -0.68
CA ASP A 89 -1.09 10.39 -1.55
C ASP A 89 -2.35 10.75 -0.74
N PHE A 90 -2.82 9.81 0.09
CA PHE A 90 -3.80 10.05 1.13
C PHE A 90 -3.46 9.29 2.41
N ALA A 91 -3.51 9.99 3.54
CA ALA A 91 -3.62 9.33 4.84
C ALA A 91 -5.10 9.18 5.21
N LEU A 92 -5.54 7.94 5.44
CA LEU A 92 -6.81 7.67 6.12
C LEU A 92 -6.52 7.42 7.61
N ILE A 93 -7.00 8.32 8.46
CA ILE A 93 -6.82 8.24 9.92
C ILE A 93 -8.17 7.96 10.58
N ASN A 94 -8.37 6.70 10.97
CA ASN A 94 -9.53 6.28 11.73
C ASN A 94 -9.20 6.27 13.23
N ARG A 95 -9.50 7.39 13.90
CA ARG A 95 -9.20 7.57 15.33
C ARG A 95 -9.98 6.64 16.25
N LYS A 96 -11.18 6.19 15.84
CA LYS A 96 -12.00 5.25 16.64
C LYS A 96 -11.25 3.94 16.89
N HIS A 97 -10.54 3.46 15.88
CA HIS A 97 -9.82 2.17 15.92
C HIS A 97 -8.31 2.32 15.95
N ASN A 98 -7.80 3.55 16.08
CA ASN A 98 -6.38 3.87 16.02
C ASN A 98 -5.71 3.32 14.74
N LEU A 99 -6.40 3.38 13.59
CA LEU A 99 -5.85 2.95 12.30
C LEU A 99 -5.31 4.14 11.52
N PHE A 100 -4.12 3.95 10.96
CA PHE A 100 -3.46 4.88 10.05
C PHE A 100 -3.16 4.12 8.77
N VAL A 101 -3.65 4.63 7.65
CA VAL A 101 -3.54 3.97 6.35
C VAL A 101 -2.88 4.93 5.37
N ASP A 102 -1.77 4.48 4.80
CA ASP A 102 -1.13 5.05 3.62
C ASP A 102 -1.87 4.51 2.38
N ILE A 103 -2.59 5.39 1.69
CA ILE A 103 -3.29 5.08 0.45
C ILE A 103 -2.52 5.72 -0.70
N GLU A 104 -2.15 4.89 -1.68
CA GLU A 104 -1.26 5.28 -2.78
C GLU A 104 -1.89 4.98 -4.13
N ILE A 105 -1.62 5.85 -5.10
CA ILE A 105 -2.01 5.71 -6.50
C ILE A 105 -0.73 5.47 -7.32
N ASP A 106 -0.57 4.25 -7.79
CA ASP A 106 0.60 3.85 -8.56
C ASP A 106 0.35 4.09 -10.06
N GLU A 107 1.08 5.06 -10.60
CA GLU A 107 1.03 5.38 -12.03
C GLU A 107 2.12 4.58 -12.78
N PRO A 108 1.82 4.11 -14.00
CA PRO A 108 2.78 3.32 -14.75
C PRO A 108 4.05 4.09 -15.13
N TYR A 109 3.91 5.40 -15.29
CA TYR A 109 5.00 6.31 -15.61
C TYR A 109 4.64 7.74 -15.19
N GLY A 110 5.66 8.50 -14.81
CA GLY A 110 5.57 9.93 -14.51
C GLY A 110 5.89 10.80 -15.72
N PHE A 111 6.25 12.06 -15.45
CA PHE A 111 6.61 13.02 -16.49
C PHE A 111 7.75 12.49 -17.39
N ARG A 112 7.60 12.63 -18.71
CA ARG A 112 8.54 12.15 -19.75
C ARG A 112 8.81 10.63 -19.73
N GLY A 113 7.87 9.82 -19.21
CA GLY A 113 7.98 8.36 -19.27
C GLY A 113 8.90 7.76 -18.22
N LYS A 114 9.35 8.55 -17.23
CA LYS A 114 10.10 8.02 -16.09
C LYS A 114 9.26 6.97 -15.37
N SER A 115 9.76 5.75 -15.27
CA SER A 115 9.11 4.70 -14.49
C SER A 115 9.24 5.04 -12.99
N ILE A 116 8.10 5.12 -12.29
CA ILE A 116 8.05 5.67 -10.91
C ILE A 116 7.48 4.70 -9.86
N HIS A 117 6.75 3.65 -10.24
CA HIS A 117 6.30 2.58 -9.34
C HIS A 117 6.43 1.24 -10.05
N THR A 118 7.45 0.46 -9.74
CA THR A 118 7.72 -0.83 -10.41
C THR A 118 7.87 -1.94 -9.39
N ILE A 119 7.81 -3.18 -9.86
CA ILE A 119 8.07 -4.35 -9.02
C ILE A 119 9.37 -4.15 -8.22
N GLY A 120 9.23 -4.01 -6.90
CA GLY A 120 10.33 -3.88 -5.95
C GLY A 120 10.79 -2.45 -5.63
N SER A 121 10.39 -1.41 -6.38
CA SER A 121 10.90 -0.04 -6.13
C SER A 121 10.38 0.57 -4.84
N ASP A 122 9.13 0.25 -4.47
CA ASP A 122 8.44 0.85 -3.33
C ASP A 122 8.53 0.01 -2.05
N GLU A 123 9.20 -1.16 -2.10
CA GLU A 123 9.32 -2.06 -0.95
C GLU A 123 9.96 -1.40 0.28
N PRO A 124 11.04 -0.60 0.17
CA PRO A 124 11.59 0.11 1.34
C PRO A 124 10.61 1.12 1.94
N ARG A 125 9.82 1.80 1.10
CA ARG A 125 8.80 2.77 1.54
C ARG A 125 7.66 2.06 2.24
N ASN A 126 7.13 0.99 1.64
CA ASN A 126 6.06 0.18 2.24
C ASN A 126 6.51 -0.40 3.58
N ALA A 127 7.73 -0.94 3.66
CA ALA A 127 8.29 -1.47 4.90
C ALA A 127 8.41 -0.39 5.98
N PHE A 128 8.84 0.83 5.61
CA PHE A 128 8.92 1.95 6.53
C PHE A 128 7.56 2.30 7.15
N PHE A 129 6.50 2.48 6.35
CA PHE A 129 5.16 2.77 6.86
C PHE A 129 4.65 1.64 7.76
N VAL A 130 4.83 0.38 7.33
CA VAL A 130 4.41 -0.79 8.10
C VAL A 130 5.14 -0.89 9.45
N GLU A 131 6.44 -0.62 9.49
CA GLU A 131 7.23 -0.57 10.73
C GLU A 131 6.71 0.54 11.68
N LYS A 132 6.22 1.64 11.12
CA LYS A 132 5.60 2.73 11.89
C LYS A 132 4.14 2.44 12.28
N GLY A 133 3.67 1.22 12.05
CA GLY A 133 2.33 0.78 12.42
C GLY A 133 1.23 1.27 11.49
N TRP A 134 1.58 1.76 10.30
CA TRP A 134 0.61 2.11 9.26
C TRP A 134 0.27 0.90 8.41
N ILE A 135 -0.96 0.86 7.90
CA ILE A 135 -1.38 -0.06 6.84
C ILE A 135 -1.09 0.61 5.50
N VAL A 136 -0.57 -0.11 4.52
CA VAL A 136 -0.37 0.44 3.17
C VAL A 136 -1.36 -0.23 2.21
N ILE A 137 -2.11 0.58 1.46
CA ILE A 137 -3.00 0.13 0.37
C ILE A 137 -2.62 0.89 -0.89
N ARG A 138 -2.14 0.17 -1.91
CA ARG A 138 -1.76 0.77 -3.21
C ARG A 138 -2.73 0.32 -4.29
N PHE A 139 -3.24 1.26 -5.07
CA PHE A 139 -4.06 1.01 -6.25
C PHE A 139 -3.28 1.37 -7.51
N ALA A 140 -3.51 0.66 -8.62
CA ALA A 140 -3.10 1.21 -9.91
C ALA A 140 -3.94 2.45 -10.23
N GLU A 141 -3.35 3.46 -10.85
CA GLU A 141 -4.07 4.66 -11.28
C GLU A 141 -5.34 4.31 -12.08
N GLU A 142 -5.26 3.33 -12.97
CA GLU A 142 -6.40 2.89 -13.76
C GLU A 142 -7.58 2.40 -12.90
N GLN A 143 -7.33 1.69 -11.78
CA GLN A 143 -8.40 1.27 -10.86
C GLN A 143 -9.07 2.49 -10.22
N VAL A 144 -8.29 3.49 -9.85
CA VAL A 144 -8.79 4.71 -9.24
C VAL A 144 -9.67 5.50 -10.21
N ILE A 145 -9.29 5.54 -11.49
CA ILE A 145 -10.06 6.27 -12.51
C ILE A 145 -11.31 5.50 -12.94
N ARG A 146 -11.18 4.19 -13.24
CA ARG A 146 -12.28 3.38 -13.78
C ARG A 146 -13.25 2.88 -12.71
N GLU A 147 -12.74 2.59 -11.51
CA GLU A 147 -13.48 1.92 -10.46
C GLU A 147 -13.34 2.62 -9.07
N PRO A 148 -13.53 3.96 -8.97
CA PRO A 148 -13.29 4.69 -7.72
C PRO A 148 -14.19 4.25 -6.57
N LEU A 149 -15.46 3.90 -6.85
CA LEU A 149 -16.39 3.40 -5.84
C LEU A 149 -15.95 2.03 -5.30
N GLN A 150 -15.48 1.17 -6.19
CA GLN A 150 -14.98 -0.15 -5.85
C GLN A 150 -13.68 -0.05 -5.03
N CYS A 151 -12.80 0.91 -5.34
CA CYS A 151 -11.62 1.20 -4.53
C CYS A 151 -12.01 1.58 -3.10
N CYS A 152 -13.00 2.46 -2.91
CA CYS A 152 -13.54 2.77 -1.57
C CYS A 152 -14.12 1.54 -0.87
N GLY A 153 -14.86 0.70 -1.61
CA GLY A 153 -15.40 -0.57 -1.08
C GLY A 153 -14.30 -1.53 -0.64
N PHE A 154 -13.22 -1.62 -1.41
CA PHE A 154 -12.04 -2.43 -1.07
C PHE A 154 -11.33 -1.94 0.19
N ILE A 155 -11.14 -0.62 0.33
CA ILE A 155 -10.59 -0.02 1.56
C ILE A 155 -11.46 -0.40 2.76
N ALA A 156 -12.77 -0.14 2.67
CA ALA A 156 -13.71 -0.43 3.75
C ALA A 156 -13.71 -1.92 4.13
N GLN A 157 -13.73 -2.81 3.13
CA GLN A 157 -13.68 -4.25 3.35
C GLN A 157 -12.38 -4.68 4.03
N THR A 158 -11.24 -4.10 3.62
CA THR A 158 -9.92 -4.38 4.20
C THR A 158 -9.89 -3.98 5.67
N LEU A 159 -10.32 -2.76 6.00
CA LEU A 159 -10.32 -2.26 7.37
C LEU A 159 -11.36 -3.00 8.24
N ALA A 160 -12.55 -3.31 7.72
CA ALA A 160 -13.57 -4.06 8.45
C ALA A 160 -13.08 -5.43 8.91
N LYS A 161 -12.27 -6.12 8.10
CA LYS A 161 -11.66 -7.41 8.46
C LYS A 161 -10.65 -7.28 9.61
N LEU A 162 -9.97 -6.14 9.73
CA LEU A 162 -8.96 -5.91 10.77
C LEU A 162 -9.58 -5.57 12.13
N VAL A 163 -10.64 -4.75 12.14
CA VAL A 163 -11.18 -4.19 13.41
C VAL A 163 -12.63 -4.57 13.71
N LYS A 164 -13.27 -5.38 12.86
CA LYS A 164 -14.64 -5.89 13.04
C LYS A 164 -15.68 -4.77 13.29
N ASP A 165 -15.54 -3.65 12.58
CA ASP A 165 -16.43 -2.50 12.71
C ASP A 165 -17.66 -2.60 11.80
N GLU A 166 -18.85 -2.35 12.35
CA GLU A 166 -20.12 -2.44 11.62
C GLU A 166 -20.28 -1.37 10.54
N ASN A 167 -19.82 -0.13 10.79
CA ASN A 167 -19.93 0.95 9.81
C ASN A 167 -19.04 0.67 8.59
N LEU A 168 -17.80 0.20 8.82
CA LEU A 168 -16.92 -0.23 7.73
C LEU A 168 -17.52 -1.41 6.96
N ASN A 169 -18.15 -2.37 7.66
CA ASN A 169 -18.87 -3.47 7.00
C ASN A 169 -20.06 -2.98 6.17
N GLU A 170 -20.81 -1.98 6.64
CA GLU A 170 -21.92 -1.39 5.91
C GLU A 170 -21.44 -0.70 4.64
N ILE A 171 -20.40 0.14 4.73
CA ILE A 171 -19.78 0.76 3.55
C ILE A 171 -19.34 -0.32 2.55
N ALA A 172 -18.66 -1.36 3.02
CA ALA A 172 -18.16 -2.44 2.17
C ALA A 172 -19.28 -3.25 1.48
N LYS A 173 -20.44 -3.42 2.12
CA LYS A 173 -21.60 -4.13 1.55
C LYS A 173 -22.35 -3.28 0.53
N ASN A 174 -22.42 -1.97 0.75
CA ASN A 174 -23.18 -1.04 -0.08
C ASN A 174 -22.40 -0.56 -1.32
N LEU A 175 -21.11 -0.86 -1.40
CA LEU A 175 -20.26 -0.52 -2.54
C LEU A 175 -19.97 -1.73 -3.42
N PRO A 176 -19.85 -1.52 -4.75
CA PRO A 176 -19.50 -2.58 -5.68
C PRO A 176 -18.10 -3.14 -5.40
N HIS A 177 -17.85 -4.38 -5.80
CA HIS A 177 -16.54 -5.01 -5.71
C HIS A 177 -15.66 -4.62 -6.91
N LEU A 178 -14.34 -4.59 -6.69
CA LEU A 178 -13.36 -4.40 -7.76
C LEU A 178 -13.52 -5.49 -8.83
N THR A 179 -13.46 -5.07 -10.09
CA THR A 179 -13.44 -5.96 -11.24
C THR A 179 -12.13 -5.86 -12.03
N LEU A 180 -11.36 -4.80 -11.82
CA LEU A 180 -10.06 -4.58 -12.45
C LEU A 180 -8.92 -4.95 -11.49
N PHE A 181 -8.03 -5.87 -11.92
CA PHE A 181 -6.86 -6.34 -11.16
C PHE A 181 -5.58 -6.31 -12.02
N PRO A 182 -5.06 -5.13 -12.37
CA PRO A 182 -3.89 -5.00 -13.23
C PRO A 182 -2.68 -5.65 -12.56
N LYS A 183 -1.85 -6.34 -13.36
CA LYS A 183 -0.55 -6.82 -12.87
C LYS A 183 0.34 -5.63 -12.56
N MET A 184 1.17 -5.75 -11.52
CA MET A 184 2.28 -4.84 -11.34
C MET A 184 3.20 -4.91 -12.57
N TRP A 185 3.71 -3.76 -12.98
CA TRP A 185 4.60 -3.64 -14.13
C TRP A 185 6.06 -3.51 -13.68
N ASN A 186 6.98 -4.04 -14.48
CA ASN A 186 8.40 -3.72 -14.40
C ASN A 186 8.74 -2.48 -15.24
N SER A 187 9.98 -2.00 -15.15
CA SER A 187 10.41 -0.78 -15.87
C SER A 187 10.27 -0.89 -17.40
N ARG A 188 10.43 -2.08 -17.99
CA ARG A 188 10.24 -2.29 -19.43
C ARG A 188 8.76 -2.22 -19.82
N GLU A 189 7.87 -2.75 -19.00
CA GLU A 189 6.43 -2.67 -19.21
C GLU A 189 5.93 -1.23 -19.06
N ALA A 190 6.39 -0.52 -18.02
CA ALA A 190 6.13 0.91 -17.84
C ALA A 190 6.55 1.74 -19.07
N GLN A 191 7.74 1.49 -19.62
CA GLN A 191 8.22 2.16 -20.82
C GLN A 191 7.33 1.88 -22.03
N LYS A 192 6.89 0.63 -22.22
CA LYS A 192 5.94 0.28 -23.29
C LYS A 192 4.58 0.95 -23.08
N MET A 193 4.10 1.05 -21.84
CA MET A 193 2.86 1.75 -21.51
C MET A 193 2.98 3.24 -21.84
N PHE A 194 4.14 3.85 -21.60
CA PHE A 194 4.40 5.24 -22.00
C PHE A 194 4.39 5.43 -23.51
N GLU A 195 5.11 4.58 -24.26
CA GLU A 195 5.18 4.64 -25.73
C GLU A 195 3.80 4.47 -26.38
N ASN A 196 2.94 3.63 -25.80
CA ASN A 196 1.58 3.40 -26.27
C ASN A 196 0.55 4.39 -25.71
N ARG A 197 0.99 5.42 -24.96
CA ARG A 197 0.11 6.41 -24.32
C ARG A 197 -0.98 5.76 -23.46
N TYR A 198 -0.63 4.72 -22.70
CA TYR A 198 -1.57 3.89 -21.97
C TYR A 198 -2.46 4.69 -21.01
N ARG A 199 -1.92 5.68 -20.29
CA ARG A 199 -2.71 6.53 -19.37
C ARG A 199 -3.86 7.24 -20.10
N ASP A 200 -3.70 7.58 -21.38
CA ASP A 200 -4.74 8.27 -22.15
C ASP A 200 -5.98 7.40 -22.38
N THR A 201 -5.85 6.07 -22.27
CA THR A 201 -6.98 5.15 -22.44
C THR A 201 -8.02 5.26 -21.34
N TYR A 202 -7.66 5.81 -20.17
CA TYR A 202 -8.57 6.05 -19.04
C TYR A 202 -8.58 7.50 -18.56
N LEU A 203 -7.48 8.24 -18.63
CA LEU A 203 -7.48 9.65 -18.20
C LEU A 203 -8.39 10.54 -19.05
N ASN A 204 -8.66 10.17 -20.31
CA ASN A 204 -9.60 10.91 -21.14
C ASN A 204 -11.06 10.83 -20.66
N GLU A 205 -11.37 9.91 -19.74
CA GLU A 205 -12.68 9.79 -19.09
C GLU A 205 -12.90 10.84 -17.99
N LEU A 206 -11.84 11.58 -17.62
CA LEU A 206 -11.90 12.67 -16.65
C LEU A 206 -12.30 14.01 -17.27
N ASN A 207 -12.45 14.08 -18.60
CA ASN A 207 -12.78 15.30 -19.34
C ASN A 207 -14.28 15.60 -19.34
#